data_AF-A0A1M6R495-F1
#
_entry.id   AF-A0A1M6R495-F1
#
_cell.length_a   1.000
_cell.length_b   1.000
_cell.length_c   1.000
_cell.angle_alpha   90.00
_cell.angle_beta   90.00
_cell.angle_gamma   90.00
#
_symmetry.space_group_name_H-M   'P 1'
#
loop_
_entity.id
_entity.type
_entity.pdbx_description
1 polymer ?
#
loop_
_entity_poly.entity_id
_entity_poly.type
_entity_poly.pdbx_seq_one_letter_code
_entity_poly.pdbx_strand_id
1 'polypeptide(L)' 'MKSTKIYNRAKLFLLSLLTMFSYTFSYAQDSLVTKTTNVTTRTEEWQTNPTYWIIGGVVLIIIIAIIASRGRRRDD' A
#
# COMPACT_ATOMS: atom_id res chain seq x y z
N MET A 1 19.88 -26.89 8.97
CA MET A 1 18.41 -27.05 8.84
C MET A 1 17.55 -25.92 9.45
N LYS A 2 18.10 -24.76 9.88
CA LYS A 2 17.28 -23.66 10.45
C LYS A 2 16.79 -22.64 9.41
N SER A 3 17.48 -22.46 8.28
CA SER A 3 17.10 -21.43 7.27
C SER A 3 15.83 -21.79 6.49
N THR A 4 15.51 -23.08 6.33
CA THR A 4 14.32 -23.54 5.60
C THR A 4 13.02 -23.06 6.27
N LYS A 5 12.98 -23.01 7.61
CA LYS A 5 11.81 -22.53 8.36
C LYS A 5 11.61 -21.01 8.20
N ILE A 6 12.70 -20.23 8.15
CA ILE A 6 12.67 -18.78 7.96
C ILE A 6 12.18 -18.45 6.54
N TYR A 7 12.71 -19.15 5.53
CA TYR A 7 12.30 -18.98 4.14
C TYR A 7 10.82 -19.30 3.93
N ASN A 8 10.31 -20.37 4.55
CA ASN A 8 8.87 -20.69 4.48
C ASN A 8 7.99 -19.63 5.17
N ARG A 9 8.43 -19.04 6.29
CA ARG A 9 7.70 -17.94 6.94
C ARG A 9 7.71 -16.66 6.10
N ALA A 10 8.84 -16.31 5.49
CA ALA A 10 8.94 -15.17 4.59
C ALA A 10 8.08 -15.33 3.33
N LYS A 11 8.02 -16.54 2.75
CA LYS A 11 7.09 -16.86 1.65
C LYS A 11 5.63 -16.67 2.03
N LEU A 12 5.24 -17.16 3.22
CA LEU A 12 3.87 -17.02 3.70
C LEU A 12 3.49 -15.54 3.90
N PHE A 13 4.42 -14.75 4.43
CA PHE A 13 4.25 -13.31 4.61
C PHE A 13 4.11 -12.58 3.26
N LEU A 14 4.99 -12.87 2.29
CA LEU A 14 4.89 -12.28 0.95
C LEU A 14 3.60 -12.65 0.23
N LEU A 15 3.15 -13.90 0.38
CA LEU A 15 1.87 -14.36 -0.18
C LEU A 15 0.69 -13.62 0.46
N SER A 16 0.72 -13.45 1.80
CA SER A 16 -0.30 -12.69 2.54
C SER A 16 -0.33 -11.21 2.14
N LEU A 17 0.85 -10.62 1.89
CA LEU A 17 0.95 -9.24 1.44
C LEU A 17 0.36 -9.10 0.04
N LEU A 18 0.72 -10.00 -0.87
CA LEU A 18 0.21 -10.03 -2.23
C LEU A 18 -1.31 -10.17 -2.28
N THR A 19 -1.90 -11.08 -1.49
CA THR A 19 -3.36 -11.26 -1.45
C THR A 19 -4.08 -10.03 -0.90
N MET A 20 -3.53 -9.36 0.12
CA MET A 20 -4.10 -8.09 0.60
C MET A 20 -4.08 -6.99 -0.48
N PHE A 21 -2.96 -6.83 -1.19
CA PHE A 21 -2.85 -5.84 -2.27
C PHE A 21 -3.76 -6.18 -3.45
N SER A 22 -3.88 -7.45 -3.83
CA SER A 22 -4.76 -7.86 -4.93
C SER A 22 -6.23 -7.59 -4.61
N TYR A 23 -6.66 -7.81 -3.36
CA TYR A 23 -8.03 -7.53 -2.93
C TYR A 23 -8.37 -6.04 -3.03
N THR A 24 -7.49 -5.17 -2.53
CA THR A 24 -7.69 -3.72 -2.61
C THR A 24 -7.59 -3.19 -4.04
N PHE A 25 -6.72 -3.79 -4.86
CA PHE A 25 -6.58 -3.46 -6.28
C PHE A 25 -7.82 -3.86 -7.10
N SER A 26 -8.41 -5.04 -6.86
CA SER A 26 -9.68 -5.43 -7.49
C SER A 26 -10.83 -4.48 -7.09
N TYR A 27 -10.91 -4.11 -5.81
CA TYR A 27 -11.93 -3.16 -5.34
C TYR A 27 -11.78 -1.77 -6.00
N ALA A 28 -10.56 -1.33 -6.27
CA ALA A 28 -10.31 -0.08 -7.00
C ALA A 28 -10.73 -0.18 -8.48
N GLN A 29 -10.63 -1.36 -9.10
CA GLN A 29 -11.00 -1.58 -10.50
C GLN A 29 -12.51 -1.73 -10.72
N ASP A 30 -13.31 -2.14 -9.74
CA ASP A 30 -14.78 -2.14 -9.93
C ASP A 30 -15.34 -0.72 -10.12
N SER A 31 -14.56 0.32 -9.78
CA SER A 31 -14.89 1.72 -10.06
C SER A 31 -14.50 2.21 -11.46
N LEU A 32 -13.93 1.35 -12.32
CA LEU A 32 -13.48 1.68 -13.68
C LEU A 32 -14.60 1.62 -14.73
N VAL A 33 -15.85 1.36 -14.33
CA VAL A 33 -17.03 1.73 -15.13
C VAL A 33 -17.02 3.25 -15.25
N THR A 34 -16.47 3.74 -16.37
CA THR A 34 -16.32 5.15 -16.77
C THR A 34 -17.33 6.08 -16.13
N LYS A 35 -17.02 6.54 -14.91
CA LYS A 35 -17.71 7.67 -14.30
C LYS A 35 -17.10 8.89 -14.95
N THR A 36 -17.71 9.36 -16.03
CA THR A 36 -17.52 10.72 -16.51
C THR A 36 -18.03 11.63 -15.40
N THR A 37 -17.15 11.94 -14.45
CA THR A 37 -17.46 12.82 -13.33
C THR A 37 -17.52 14.22 -13.90
N ASN A 38 -18.73 14.71 -14.20
CA ASN A 38 -18.96 16.13 -14.38
C ASN A 38 -18.55 16.81 -13.07
N VAL A 39 -17.37 17.43 -13.07
CA VAL A 39 -16.84 18.19 -11.94
C VAL A 39 -17.67 19.47 -11.83
N THR A 40 -18.83 19.37 -11.18
CA THR A 40 -19.53 20.55 -10.69
C THR A 40 -18.73 21.05 -9.49
N THR A 41 -18.06 22.19 -9.65
CA THR A 41 -17.22 22.84 -8.64
C THR A 41 -18.01 23.10 -7.35
N ARG A 42 -18.00 22.13 -6.42
CA ARG A 42 -18.38 22.33 -5.02
C ARG A 42 -17.16 21.89 -4.21
N THR A 43 -16.74 22.76 -3.28
CA THR A 43 -15.68 22.59 -2.27
C THR A 43 -14.88 21.28 -2.37
N GLU A 44 -13.61 21.37 -2.74
CA GLU A 44 -12.73 20.20 -2.90
C GLU A 44 -12.52 19.46 -1.57
N GLU A 45 -13.38 18.47 -1.31
CA GLU A 45 -13.24 17.56 -0.18
C GLU A 45 -12.15 16.54 -0.51
N TRP A 46 -11.08 16.54 0.29
CA TRP A 46 -9.87 15.74 0.04
C TRP A 46 -10.14 14.23 -0.06
N GLN A 47 -11.23 13.73 0.56
CA GLN A 47 -11.63 12.32 0.49
C GLN A 47 -12.10 11.92 -0.92
N THR A 48 -12.60 12.87 -1.71
CA THR A 48 -13.18 12.59 -3.03
C THR A 48 -12.16 12.63 -4.17
N ASN A 49 -11.04 13.33 -3.97
CA ASN A 49 -9.99 13.42 -4.97
C ASN A 49 -8.96 12.29 -4.80
N PRO A 50 -8.86 11.34 -5.76
CA PRO A 50 -7.98 10.18 -5.68
C PRO A 50 -6.49 10.54 -5.52
N THR A 51 -6.09 11.74 -5.94
CA THR A 51 -4.71 12.25 -5.81
C THR A 51 -4.26 12.28 -4.35
N TYR A 52 -5.11 12.69 -3.41
CA TYR A 52 -4.74 12.77 -2.00
C TYR A 52 -4.47 11.38 -1.38
N TRP A 53 -5.19 10.35 -1.83
CA TRP A 53 -4.97 8.97 -1.38
C TRP A 53 -3.62 8.42 -1.84
N ILE A 54 -3.21 8.74 -3.09
CA ILE A 54 -1.90 8.35 -3.62
C ILE A 54 -0.79 9.04 -2.83
N ILE A 55 -0.91 10.36 -2.59
CA ILE A 55 0.06 11.12 -1.80
C ILE A 55 0.17 10.55 -0.38
N GLY A 56 -0.96 10.29 0.28
CA GLY A 56 -1.00 9.69 1.62
C GLY A 56 -0.31 8.33 1.68
N GLY A 57 -0.53 7.47 0.67
CA GLY A 57 0.14 6.18 0.55
C GLY A 57 1.65 6.29 0.42
N VAL A 58 2.14 7.21 -0.41
CA VAL A 58 3.59 7.45 -0.59
C VAL A 58 4.24 7.94 0.70
N VAL A 59 3.61 8.91 1.39
CA VAL A 59 4.12 9.42 2.68
C VAL A 59 4.20 8.31 3.72
N LEU A 60 3.18 7.45 3.81
CA LEU A 60 3.18 6.32 4.73
C LEU A 60 4.32 5.32 4.44
N ILE A 61 4.56 4.99 3.17
CA ILE A 61 5.67 4.11 2.77
C ILE A 61 7.02 4.71 3.21
N ILE A 62 7.21 6.02 3.03
CA ILE A 62 8.43 6.71 3.46
C ILE A 62 8.62 6.60 4.98
N ILE A 63 7.56 6.82 5.77
CA ILE A 63 7.61 6.68 7.23
C ILE A 63 8.00 5.26 7.63
N ILE A 64 7.37 4.25 7.04
CA ILE A 64 7.68 2.83 7.28
C ILE A 64 9.13 2.54 6.93
N ALA A 65 9.63 3.04 5.79
CA ALA A 65 11.01 2.86 5.36
C ALA A 65 12.00 3.46 6.36
N ILE A 66 11.75 4.67 6.86
CA ILE A 66 12.59 5.32 7.87
C ILE A 66 12.61 4.48 9.16
N ILE A 67 11.44 4.07 9.66
CA ILE A 67 11.34 3.28 10.90
C ILE A 67 12.06 1.93 10.74
N ALA A 68 11.80 1.22 9.64
CA ALA A 68 12.41 -0.07 9.36
C ALA A 68 13.94 0.03 9.17
N SER A 69 14.43 1.11 8.56
CA SER A 69 15.86 1.33 8.36
C SER A 69 16.62 1.57 9.67
N ARG A 70 15.96 2.17 10.67
CA ARG A 70 16.58 2.52 11.96
C ARG A 70 16.88 1.29 12.84
N GLY A 71 16.18 0.18 12.63
CA GLY A 71 16.41 -1.09 13.32
C GLY A 71 17.61 -1.90 12.82
N ARG A 72 18.21 -1.53 11.68
CA ARG A 72 19.40 -2.20 11.12
C ARG A 72 20.69 -1.51 11.56
N ARG A 73 20.92 -1.40 12.87
CA ARG A 73 22.29 -1.23 13.36
C ARG A 73 22.95 -2.60 13.23
N ARG A 74 23.91 -2.69 12.30
CA ARG A 74 24.82 -3.82 12.20
C ARG A 74 25.81 -3.61 13.33
N ASP A 75 25.64 -4.38 14.39
CA ASP A 75 26.69 -4.58 15.37
C ASP A 75 27.68 -5.55 14.70
N ASP A 76 28.65 -4.98 13.99
CA ASP A 76 29.93 -5.62 13.65
C ASP A 76 31.00 -5.00 14.57
#